data_AF-A0A359EU05-F1
#
_entry.id   AF-A0A359EU05-F1
#
_cell.length_a   1.000
_cell.length_b   1.000
_cell.length_c   1.000
_cell.angle_alpha   90.00
_cell.angle_beta   90.00
_cell.angle_gamma   90.00
#
_symmetry.space_group_name_H-M   'P 1'
#
loop_
_entity.id
_entity.type
_entity.pdbx_description
1 polymer ?
#
loop_
_entity_poly.entity_id
_entity_poly.type
_entity_poly.pdbx_seq_one_letter_code
_entity_poly.pdbx_strand_id
1 'polypeptide(L)'
;LALILSFSPLWITWIKVNIINAMMIGLAVGMIAEFIRTRNLKTVFDGVQAFFDGMGMQMANVVTLIVAGQVFAQGLMSMGVINTLIKGSQSAGFSPMMMMVVMVAIIAISSIVMGSGNAPFFAFAALTPAVAKASGIAPVLFLLPMHFAASIARTCSPITAVIVVASGMGNVSPFDLIKRTFIPMCGAMIVNVAMTFFYYYRG
;
A
#
# COMPACT_ATOMS: atom_id res chain seq x y z
N LEU A 1 1.83 -17.48 -4.53
CA LEU A 1 0.54 -16.98 -5.08
C LEU A 1 -0.41 -18.13 -5.42
N ALA A 2 0.00 -19.11 -6.23
CA ALA A 2 -0.82 -20.26 -6.61
C ALA A 2 -1.49 -20.97 -5.42
N LEU A 3 -0.71 -21.38 -4.40
CA LEU A 3 -1.25 -22.01 -3.18
C LEU A 3 -2.27 -21.14 -2.43
N ILE A 4 -2.03 -19.83 -2.35
CA ILE A 4 -2.93 -18.90 -1.64
C ILE A 4 -4.24 -18.74 -2.41
N LEU A 5 -4.19 -18.67 -3.74
CA LEU A 5 -5.39 -18.53 -4.58
C LEU A 5 -6.19 -19.84 -4.66
N SER A 6 -5.52 -20.99 -4.77
CA SER A 6 -6.17 -22.32 -4.85
C SER A 6 -6.83 -22.74 -3.54
N PHE A 7 -6.25 -22.40 -2.39
CA PHE A 7 -6.79 -22.70 -1.06
C PHE A 7 -7.47 -21.48 -0.40
N SER A 8 -7.78 -20.45 -1.19
CA SER A 8 -8.62 -19.33 -0.77
C SER A 8 -10.07 -19.81 -0.63
N PRO A 9 -10.90 -19.20 0.24
CA PRO A 9 -12.35 -19.44 0.30
C PRO A 9 -13.09 -19.24 -1.04
N LEU A 10 -12.42 -18.74 -2.07
CA LEU A 10 -12.94 -18.63 -3.43
C LEU A 10 -13.02 -19.97 -4.18
N TRP A 11 -12.21 -20.99 -3.83
CA TRP A 11 -12.09 -22.24 -4.62
C TRP A 11 -12.22 -23.53 -3.79
N ILE A 12 -11.44 -23.70 -2.71
CA ILE A 12 -11.48 -24.93 -1.86
C ILE A 12 -11.64 -24.52 -0.41
N THR A 13 -12.83 -24.73 0.15
CA THR A 13 -13.21 -24.28 1.50
C THR A 13 -12.85 -25.25 2.63
N TRP A 14 -12.44 -26.48 2.31
CA TRP A 14 -12.19 -27.54 3.29
C TRP A 14 -10.77 -27.56 3.87
N ILE A 15 -9.79 -26.95 3.18
CA ILE A 15 -8.39 -26.90 3.62
C ILE A 15 -8.01 -25.44 3.92
N LYS A 16 -7.81 -25.12 5.20
CA LYS A 16 -7.35 -23.79 5.64
C LYS A 16 -5.83 -23.73 5.62
N VAL A 17 -5.24 -23.31 4.50
CA VAL A 17 -3.81 -23.02 4.45
C VAL A 17 -3.57 -21.59 4.94
N ASN A 18 -2.91 -21.46 6.09
CA ASN A 18 -2.46 -20.15 6.58
C ASN A 18 -1.37 -19.60 5.65
N ILE A 19 -1.33 -18.28 5.46
CA ILE A 19 -0.32 -17.56 4.65
C ILE A 19 1.10 -17.96 5.07
N ILE A 20 1.36 -18.07 6.38
CA ILE A 20 2.67 -18.47 6.90
C ILE A 20 3.03 -19.88 6.41
N ASN A 21 2.08 -20.82 6.48
CA ASN A 21 2.29 -22.19 6.02
C ASN A 21 2.51 -22.24 4.51
N ALA A 22 1.74 -21.45 3.74
CA ALA A 22 1.92 -21.35 2.29
C ALA A 22 3.31 -20.79 1.91
N MET A 23 3.83 -19.81 2.66
CA MET A 23 5.17 -19.27 2.47
C MET A 23 6.25 -20.32 2.76
N MET A 24 6.12 -21.05 3.87
CA MET A 24 7.08 -22.11 4.22
C MET A 24 7.08 -23.27 3.23
N ILE A 25 5.89 -23.70 2.76
CA ILE A 25 5.77 -24.70 1.69
C ILE A 25 6.38 -24.18 0.39
N GLY A 26 6.13 -22.92 0.03
CA GLY A 26 6.74 -22.29 -1.15
C GLY A 26 8.26 -22.27 -1.08
N LEU A 27 8.82 -21.94 0.08
CA LEU A 27 10.27 -21.99 0.32
C LEU A 27 10.79 -23.42 0.19
N ALA A 28 10.13 -24.41 0.79
CA ALA A 28 10.51 -25.82 0.71
C ALA A 28 10.51 -26.35 -0.74
N VAL A 29 9.45 -26.05 -1.50
CA VAL A 29 9.37 -26.42 -2.92
C VAL A 29 10.45 -25.72 -3.73
N GLY A 30 10.71 -24.43 -3.46
CA GLY A 30 11.80 -23.68 -4.08
C GLY A 30 13.18 -24.30 -3.80
N MET A 31 13.45 -24.68 -2.54
CA MET A 31 14.68 -25.36 -2.15
C MET A 31 14.85 -26.72 -2.86
N ILE A 32 13.78 -27.52 -2.94
CA ILE A 32 13.81 -28.83 -3.62
C ILE A 32 14.06 -28.65 -5.12
N ALA A 33 13.37 -27.71 -5.77
CA ALA A 33 13.55 -27.43 -7.19
C ALA A 33 14.97 -26.93 -7.49
N GLU A 34 15.49 -26.03 -6.66
CA GLU A 34 16.85 -25.51 -6.81
C GLU A 34 17.91 -26.58 -6.54
N PHE A 35 17.66 -27.48 -5.58
CA PHE A 35 18.51 -28.63 -5.32
C PHE A 35 18.53 -29.62 -6.50
N ILE A 36 17.38 -29.94 -7.08
CA ILE A 36 17.30 -30.82 -8.26
C ILE A 36 18.06 -30.21 -9.45
N ARG A 37 17.97 -28.89 -9.63
CA ARG A 37 18.61 -28.15 -10.73
C ARG A 37 20.13 -28.06 -10.58
N THR A 38 20.62 -27.64 -9.41
CA THR A 38 22.04 -27.35 -9.19
C THR A 38 22.82 -28.55 -8.63
N ARG A 39 22.13 -29.51 -8.00
CA ARG A 39 22.69 -30.65 -7.26
C ARG A 39 23.77 -30.26 -6.23
N ASN A 40 23.79 -28.99 -5.83
CA ASN A 40 24.76 -28.43 -4.91
C ASN A 40 24.03 -27.82 -3.72
N LEU A 41 24.19 -28.43 -2.55
CA LEU A 41 23.54 -27.98 -1.32
C LEU A 41 23.97 -26.56 -0.93
N LYS A 42 25.21 -26.16 -1.24
CA LYS A 42 25.72 -24.83 -0.88
C LYS A 42 24.92 -23.73 -1.57
N THR A 43 24.67 -23.87 -2.87
CA THR A 43 23.87 -22.91 -3.66
C THR A 43 22.42 -22.82 -3.18
N VAL A 44 21.85 -23.93 -2.70
CA VAL A 44 20.50 -23.92 -2.12
C VAL A 44 20.47 -23.13 -0.81
N PHE A 45 21.47 -23.33 0.07
CA PHE A 45 21.57 -22.56 1.31
C PHE A 45 21.82 -21.06 1.07
N ASP A 46 22.58 -20.69 0.04
CA ASP A 46 22.75 -19.28 -0.35
C ASP A 46 21.40 -18.64 -0.72
N GLY A 47 20.52 -19.38 -1.43
CA GLY A 47 19.17 -18.93 -1.76
C GLY A 47 18.27 -18.77 -0.52
N VAL A 48 18.42 -19.63 0.48
CA VAL A 48 17.73 -19.51 1.77
C VAL A 48 18.22 -18.28 2.54
N GLN A 49 19.52 -18.03 2.55
CA GLN A 49 20.08 -16.84 3.18
C GLN A 49 19.53 -15.56 2.53
N ALA A 50 19.50 -15.49 1.19
CA ALA A 50 18.89 -14.38 0.47
C ALA A 50 17.40 -14.17 0.81
N PHE A 51 16.65 -15.26 1.05
CA PHE A 51 15.26 -15.17 1.51
C PHE A 51 15.16 -14.50 2.89
N PHE A 52 15.97 -14.92 3.86
CA PHE A 52 15.99 -14.32 5.21
C PHE A 52 16.50 -12.88 5.20
N ASP A 53 17.53 -12.57 4.40
CA ASP A 53 18.03 -11.19 4.22
C ASP A 53 16.95 -10.29 3.62
N GLY A 54 16.19 -10.80 2.64
CA GLY A 54 15.03 -10.12 2.09
C GLY A 54 13.95 -9.83 3.13
N MET A 55 13.65 -10.77 4.02
CA MET A 55 12.73 -10.56 5.14
C MET A 55 13.26 -9.51 6.13
N GLY A 56 14.55 -9.55 6.45
CA GLY A 56 15.20 -8.56 7.32
C GLY A 56 15.09 -7.14 6.78
N MET A 57 15.32 -6.96 5.47
CA MET A 57 15.14 -5.66 4.81
C MET A 57 13.70 -5.15 4.89
N GLN A 58 12.70 -6.03 4.72
CA GLN A 58 11.29 -5.60 4.83
C GLN A 58 10.85 -5.32 6.27
N MET A 59 11.40 -6.05 7.25
CA MET A 59 11.23 -5.71 8.65
C MET A 59 11.73 -4.29 8.93
N ALA A 60 12.96 -3.98 8.48
CA ALA A 60 13.55 -2.65 8.68
C ALA A 60 12.77 -1.54 7.98
N ASN A 61 12.38 -1.74 6.71
CA ASN A 61 11.79 -0.68 5.88
C ASN A 61 10.28 -0.52 6.07
N VAL A 62 9.52 -1.61 6.13
CA VAL A 62 8.05 -1.57 6.13
C VAL A 62 7.51 -1.63 7.55
N VAL A 63 7.96 -2.58 8.36
CA VAL A 63 7.40 -2.77 9.71
C VAL A 63 7.71 -1.59 10.61
N THR A 64 8.93 -1.03 10.55
CA THR A 64 9.30 0.18 11.29
C THR A 64 8.36 1.36 10.97
N LEU A 65 8.03 1.58 9.69
CA LEU A 65 7.10 2.65 9.29
C LEU A 65 5.68 2.41 9.78
N ILE A 66 5.20 1.16 9.74
CA ILE A 66 3.88 0.79 10.26
C ILE A 66 3.82 1.06 11.77
N VAL A 67 4.84 0.62 12.52
CA VAL A 67 4.90 0.83 13.97
C VAL A 67 4.96 2.33 14.28
N ALA A 68 5.80 3.10 13.59
CA ALA A 68 5.85 4.55 13.76
C ALA A 68 4.50 5.23 13.47
N GLY A 69 3.83 4.84 12.38
CA GLY A 69 2.50 5.32 12.03
C GLY A 69 1.43 4.94 13.07
N GLN A 70 1.50 3.73 13.62
CA GLN A 70 0.61 3.30 14.70
C GLN A 70 0.83 4.10 15.99
N VAL A 71 2.08 4.34 16.39
CA VAL A 71 2.40 5.17 17.56
C VAL A 71 1.89 6.59 17.35
N PHE A 72 2.10 7.18 16.18
CA PHE A 72 1.55 8.48 15.80
C PHE A 72 0.01 8.51 15.87
N ALA A 73 -0.64 7.50 15.31
CA ALA A 73 -2.10 7.37 15.32
C ALA A 73 -2.66 7.27 16.74
N GLN A 74 -2.04 6.44 17.59
CA GLN A 74 -2.41 6.29 19.00
C GLN A 74 -2.19 7.58 19.78
N GLY A 75 -1.13 8.35 19.49
CA GLY A 75 -0.91 9.67 20.05
C GLY A 75 -2.05 10.65 19.71
N LEU A 76 -2.44 10.74 18.44
CA LEU A 76 -3.55 11.59 18.00
C LEU A 76 -4.90 11.19 18.61
N MET A 77 -5.15 9.88 18.74
CA MET A 77 -6.36 9.37 19.39
C MET A 77 -6.37 9.69 20.89
N SER A 78 -5.24 9.51 21.58
CA SER A 78 -5.11 9.80 23.02
C SER A 78 -5.29 11.29 23.34
N MET A 79 -4.84 12.17 22.44
CA MET A 79 -5.06 13.62 22.54
C MET A 79 -6.50 14.05 22.16
N GLY A 80 -7.35 13.14 21.69
CA GLY A 80 -8.71 13.45 21.24
C GLY A 80 -8.81 14.22 19.93
N VAL A 81 -7.69 14.44 19.22
CA VAL A 81 -7.62 15.22 17.97
C VAL A 81 -8.52 14.61 16.89
N ILE A 82 -8.51 13.28 16.78
CA ILE A 82 -9.35 12.54 15.81
C ILE A 82 -10.83 12.78 16.07
N ASN A 83 -11.28 12.70 17.32
CA ASN A 83 -12.67 12.96 17.69
C ASN A 83 -13.09 14.41 17.40
N THR A 84 -12.20 15.37 17.64
CA THR A 84 -12.44 16.79 17.32
C THR A 84 -12.52 17.01 15.81
N LEU A 85 -11.63 16.42 15.03
CA LEU A 85 -11.64 16.46 13.57
C LEU A 85 -12.94 15.88 13.00
N ILE A 86 -13.40 14.74 13.53
CA ILE A 86 -14.64 14.10 13.09
C ILE A 86 -15.85 14.97 13.42
N LYS A 87 -15.96 15.44 14.66
CA LYS A 87 -17.08 16.30 15.08
C LYS A 87 -17.12 17.60 14.26
N GLY A 88 -15.95 18.20 14.01
CA GLY A 88 -15.81 19.38 13.15
C GLY A 88 -16.16 19.10 11.69
N SER A 89 -15.83 17.92 11.18
CA SER A 89 -16.17 17.50 9.82
C SER A 89 -17.68 17.24 9.69
N GLN A 90 -18.29 16.58 10.68
CA GLN A 90 -19.73 16.33 10.74
C GLN A 90 -20.52 17.64 10.88
N SER A 91 -20.07 18.59 11.70
CA SER A 91 -20.71 19.91 11.83
C SER A 91 -20.53 20.78 10.58
N ALA A 92 -19.45 20.58 9.82
CA ALA A 92 -19.23 21.20 8.52
C ALA A 92 -20.00 20.50 7.38
N GLY A 93 -20.77 19.45 7.66
CA GLY A 93 -21.60 18.73 6.67
C GLY A 93 -20.81 17.82 5.72
N PHE A 94 -19.58 17.43 6.08
CA PHE A 94 -18.82 16.47 5.28
C PHE A 94 -19.50 15.10 5.31
N SER A 95 -19.99 14.67 4.15
CA SER A 95 -20.38 13.27 3.95
C SER A 95 -19.17 12.36 4.20
N PRO A 96 -19.37 11.15 4.76
CA PRO A 96 -18.33 10.13 4.90
C PRO A 96 -17.48 9.92 3.63
N MET A 97 -18.10 10.09 2.46
CA MET A 97 -17.45 10.00 1.16
C MET A 97 -16.48 11.15 0.88
N MET A 98 -16.81 12.36 1.32
CA MET A 98 -15.93 13.52 1.21
C MET A 98 -14.72 13.39 2.15
N MET A 99 -14.88 12.77 3.32
CA MET A 99 -13.75 12.47 4.20
C MET A 99 -12.75 11.49 3.55
N MET A 100 -13.26 10.51 2.78
CA MET A 100 -12.39 9.61 2.01
C MET A 100 -11.62 10.37 0.93
N VAL A 101 -12.25 11.29 0.20
CA VAL A 101 -11.57 12.14 -0.79
C VAL A 101 -10.47 13.00 -0.14
N VAL A 102 -10.73 13.55 1.05
CA VAL A 102 -9.72 14.31 1.81
C VAL A 102 -8.52 13.43 2.18
N MET A 103 -8.77 12.21 2.68
CA MET A 103 -7.69 11.26 2.99
C MET A 103 -6.89 10.88 1.75
N VAL A 104 -7.56 10.64 0.63
CA VAL A 104 -6.92 10.37 -0.67
C VAL A 104 -6.06 11.55 -1.12
N ALA A 105 -6.53 12.79 -0.96
CA ALA A 105 -5.78 13.98 -1.31
C ALA A 105 -4.53 14.15 -0.44
N ILE A 106 -4.64 13.96 0.88
CA ILE A 106 -3.50 14.00 1.80
C ILE A 106 -2.45 12.97 1.38
N ILE A 107 -2.87 11.72 1.16
CA ILE A 107 -1.97 10.66 0.70
C ILE A 107 -1.32 11.00 -0.63
N ALA A 108 -2.08 11.51 -1.60
CA ALA A 108 -1.54 11.86 -2.91
C ALA A 108 -0.46 12.95 -2.81
N ILE A 109 -0.73 14.02 -2.06
CA ILE A 109 0.24 15.11 -1.83
C ILE A 109 1.47 14.58 -1.11
N SER A 110 1.29 13.83 -0.02
CA SER A 110 2.41 13.24 0.71
C SER A 110 3.23 12.28 -0.16
N SER A 111 2.59 11.47 -1.00
CA SER A 111 3.29 10.58 -1.95
C SER A 111 4.10 11.33 -2.98
N ILE A 112 3.63 12.49 -3.44
CA ILE A 112 4.41 13.34 -4.35
C ILE A 112 5.65 13.89 -3.64
N VAL A 113 5.45 14.44 -2.44
CA VAL A 113 6.52 15.09 -1.66
C VAL A 113 7.56 14.09 -1.17
N MET A 114 7.14 12.89 -0.79
CA MET A 114 8.03 11.85 -0.24
C MET A 114 8.67 10.98 -1.33
N GLY A 115 8.22 11.07 -2.58
CA GLY A 115 8.68 10.18 -3.67
C GLY A 115 8.40 8.70 -3.43
N SER A 116 7.46 8.38 -2.53
CA SER A 116 7.14 7.03 -2.09
C SER A 116 5.63 6.85 -1.96
N GLY A 117 5.11 5.76 -2.52
CA GLY A 117 3.70 5.38 -2.36
C GLY A 117 3.47 4.65 -1.04
N ASN A 118 4.45 3.88 -0.59
CA ASN A 118 4.31 3.04 0.59
C ASN A 118 4.46 3.84 1.90
N ALA A 119 5.36 4.82 1.94
CA ALA A 119 5.63 5.58 3.17
C ALA A 119 4.40 6.34 3.70
N PRO A 120 3.71 7.19 2.92
CA PRO A 120 2.49 7.86 3.39
C PRO A 120 1.34 6.87 3.58
N PHE A 121 1.22 5.84 2.72
CA PHE A 121 0.18 4.84 2.89
C PHE A 121 0.29 4.13 4.24
N PHE A 122 1.46 3.62 4.62
CA PHE A 122 1.64 2.93 5.90
C PHE A 122 1.51 3.87 7.11
N ALA A 123 1.98 5.12 7.00
CA ALA A 123 1.85 6.09 8.08
C ALA A 123 0.38 6.43 8.41
N PHE A 124 -0.45 6.64 7.38
CA PHE A 124 -1.86 7.05 7.55
C PHE A 124 -2.86 5.89 7.52
N ALA A 125 -2.48 4.71 7.01
CA ALA A 125 -3.32 3.51 7.08
C ALA A 125 -3.67 3.15 8.52
N ALA A 126 -2.76 3.42 9.48
CA ALA A 126 -3.02 3.22 10.91
C ALA A 126 -4.16 4.10 11.46
N LEU A 127 -4.39 5.28 10.87
CA LEU A 127 -5.47 6.20 11.26
C LEU A 127 -6.80 5.85 10.60
N THR A 128 -6.76 5.13 9.48
CA THR A 128 -7.93 4.87 8.64
C THR A 128 -9.05 4.11 9.36
N PRO A 129 -8.79 3.05 10.17
CA PRO A 129 -9.85 2.37 10.92
C PRO A 129 -10.59 3.28 11.90
N ALA A 130 -9.89 4.20 12.57
CA ALA A 130 -10.49 5.13 13.53
C ALA A 130 -11.43 6.12 12.81
N VAL A 131 -10.96 6.67 11.69
CA VAL A 131 -11.76 7.59 10.85
C VAL A 131 -12.96 6.87 10.24
N ALA A 132 -12.78 5.65 9.73
CA ALA A 132 -13.83 4.86 9.11
C ALA A 132 -14.93 4.46 10.10
N LYS A 133 -14.55 4.00 11.30
CA LYS A 133 -15.49 3.68 12.39
C LYS A 133 -16.36 4.89 12.74
N ALA A 134 -15.76 6.07 12.81
CA ALA A 134 -16.48 7.28 13.15
C ALA A 134 -17.34 7.84 11.99
N SER A 135 -16.98 7.51 10.76
CA SER A 135 -17.75 7.85 9.56
C SER A 135 -18.85 6.82 9.25
N GLY A 136 -18.94 5.72 10.01
CA GLY A 136 -19.93 4.66 9.83
C GLY A 136 -19.70 3.76 8.61
N ILE A 137 -18.49 3.77 8.03
CA ILE A 137 -18.16 3.03 6.80
C ILE A 137 -17.08 1.99 7.08
N ALA A 138 -17.09 0.88 6.33
CA ALA A 138 -16.04 -0.12 6.39
C ALA A 138 -14.65 0.47 6.06
N PRO A 139 -13.59 0.19 6.86
CA PRO A 139 -12.24 0.73 6.62
C PRO A 139 -11.67 0.43 5.24
N VAL A 140 -12.08 -0.69 4.64
CA VAL A 140 -11.65 -1.11 3.30
C VAL A 140 -11.98 -0.07 2.22
N LEU A 141 -13.10 0.65 2.37
CA LEU A 141 -13.54 1.67 1.42
C LEU A 141 -12.69 2.95 1.46
N PHE A 142 -11.89 3.14 2.51
CA PHE A 142 -10.87 4.17 2.58
C PHE A 142 -9.50 3.65 2.14
N LEU A 143 -9.11 2.45 2.61
CA LEU A 143 -7.79 1.89 2.35
C LEU A 143 -7.54 1.63 0.86
N LEU A 144 -8.54 1.11 0.13
CA LEU A 144 -8.41 0.81 -1.30
C LEU A 144 -8.11 2.06 -2.16
N PRO A 145 -8.94 3.11 -2.16
CA PRO A 145 -8.64 4.31 -2.94
C PRO A 145 -7.36 5.00 -2.49
N MET A 146 -7.04 4.99 -1.19
CA MET A 146 -5.78 5.51 -0.68
C MET A 146 -4.56 4.78 -1.23
N HIS A 147 -4.61 3.44 -1.32
CA HIS A 147 -3.50 2.63 -1.83
C HIS A 147 -3.21 2.93 -3.30
N PHE A 148 -4.26 3.00 -4.12
CA PHE A 148 -4.13 3.38 -5.53
C PHE A 148 -3.68 4.82 -5.69
N ALA A 149 -4.25 5.75 -4.91
CA ALA A 149 -3.86 7.15 -4.93
C ALA A 149 -2.37 7.35 -4.61
N ALA A 150 -1.85 6.65 -3.60
CA ALA A 150 -0.44 6.71 -3.23
C ALA A 150 0.47 6.25 -4.37
N SER A 151 0.07 5.16 -5.04
CA SER A 151 0.82 4.59 -6.17
C SER A 151 0.77 5.48 -7.42
N ILE A 152 -0.39 6.05 -7.75
CA ILE A 152 -0.58 7.00 -8.85
C ILE A 152 0.24 8.27 -8.58
N ALA A 153 0.06 8.89 -7.42
CA ALA A 153 0.67 10.17 -7.10
C ALA A 153 2.20 10.09 -7.02
N ARG A 154 2.77 8.96 -6.57
CA ARG A 154 4.22 8.72 -6.60
C ARG A 154 4.81 8.87 -8.01
N THR A 155 4.08 8.49 -9.07
CA THR A 155 4.59 8.61 -10.44
C THR A 155 4.66 10.05 -10.95
N CYS A 156 4.05 11.00 -10.24
CA CYS A 156 4.12 12.43 -10.52
C CYS A 156 5.23 13.14 -9.72
N SER A 157 6.13 12.40 -9.03
CA SER A 157 7.15 12.96 -8.15
C SER A 157 8.55 12.93 -8.78
N PRO A 158 9.26 14.09 -8.86
CA PRO A 158 10.57 14.20 -9.53
C PRO A 158 11.71 13.52 -8.78
N ILE A 159 11.51 13.24 -7.49
CA ILE A 159 12.49 12.60 -6.62
C ILE A 159 12.31 11.09 -6.52
N THR A 160 11.27 10.54 -7.16
CA THR A 160 11.03 9.10 -7.12
C THR A 160 12.10 8.37 -7.92
N ALA A 161 12.71 7.34 -7.33
CA ALA A 161 13.80 6.56 -7.95
C ALA A 161 13.49 6.09 -9.38
N VAL A 162 12.28 5.60 -9.64
CA VAL A 162 11.90 5.14 -10.99
C VAL A 162 11.85 6.28 -12.02
N ILE A 163 11.46 7.49 -11.61
CA ILE A 163 11.44 8.67 -12.49
C ILE A 163 12.87 9.14 -12.75
N VAL A 164 13.70 9.22 -11.72
CA VAL A 164 15.11 9.62 -11.83
C VAL A 164 15.89 8.68 -12.75
N VAL A 165 15.68 7.36 -12.61
CA VAL A 165 16.33 6.36 -13.47
C VAL A 165 15.80 6.45 -14.91
N ALA A 166 14.47 6.53 -15.09
CA ALA A 166 13.87 6.62 -16.43
C ALA A 166 14.26 7.91 -17.16
N SER A 167 14.33 9.04 -16.46
CA SER A 167 14.78 10.32 -17.02
C SER A 167 16.26 10.29 -17.38
N GLY A 168 17.09 9.62 -16.57
CA GLY A 168 18.51 9.38 -16.85
C GLY A 168 18.73 8.53 -18.09
N MET A 169 17.98 7.44 -18.25
CA MET A 169 18.01 6.60 -19.46
C MET A 169 17.53 7.36 -20.70
N GLY A 170 16.53 8.24 -20.53
CA GLY A 170 15.95 9.04 -21.60
C GLY A 170 16.72 10.32 -21.95
N ASN A 171 17.79 10.66 -21.23
CA ASN A 171 18.50 11.95 -21.33
C ASN A 171 17.55 13.17 -21.27
N VAL A 172 16.49 13.09 -20.46
CA VAL A 172 15.52 14.17 -20.25
C VAL A 172 15.51 14.58 -18.78
N SER A 173 15.04 15.79 -18.49
CA SER A 173 14.83 16.23 -17.11
C SER A 173 13.72 15.40 -16.44
N PRO A 174 13.85 15.02 -15.15
CA PRO A 174 12.77 14.39 -14.38
C PRO A 174 11.45 15.17 -14.44
N PHE A 175 11.54 16.51 -14.45
CA PHE A 175 10.38 17.39 -14.55
C PHE A 175 9.68 17.28 -15.91
N ASP A 176 10.43 17.10 -16.99
CA ASP A 176 9.85 17.00 -18.33
C ASP A 176 9.20 15.63 -18.55
N LEU A 177 9.77 14.58 -17.95
CA LEU A 177 9.12 13.27 -17.91
C LEU A 177 7.80 13.32 -17.15
N ILE A 178 7.78 13.99 -16.00
CA ILE A 178 6.55 14.14 -15.19
C ILE A 178 5.48 14.94 -15.91
N LYS A 179 5.82 16.03 -16.60
CA LYS A 179 4.83 16.80 -17.37
C LYS A 179 4.09 15.90 -18.38
N ARG A 180 4.79 14.92 -18.98
CA ARG A 180 4.18 13.96 -19.91
C ARG A 180 3.32 12.91 -19.21
N THR A 181 3.73 12.45 -18.03
CA THR A 181 2.97 11.45 -17.26
C THR A 181 1.85 12.06 -16.42
N PHE A 182 1.87 13.37 -16.17
CA PHE A 182 0.90 14.02 -15.30
C PHE A 182 -0.54 13.89 -15.81
N ILE A 183 -0.78 14.15 -17.09
CA ILE A 183 -2.11 14.05 -17.70
C ILE A 183 -2.73 12.65 -17.54
N PRO A 184 -2.07 11.55 -17.96
CA PRO A 184 -2.65 10.22 -17.78
C PRO A 184 -2.80 9.84 -16.31
N MET A 185 -1.92 10.30 -15.42
CA MET A 185 -2.03 10.01 -13.98
C MET A 185 -3.15 10.78 -13.29
N CYS A 186 -3.44 12.01 -13.72
CA CYS A 186 -4.65 12.72 -13.30
C CYS A 186 -5.91 11.98 -13.74
N GLY A 187 -5.94 11.46 -14.97
CA GLY A 187 -7.01 10.59 -15.45
C GLY A 187 -7.18 9.35 -14.57
N ALA A 188 -6.09 8.66 -14.25
CA ALA A 188 -6.11 7.50 -13.34
C ALA A 188 -6.62 7.85 -11.94
N MET A 189 -6.27 9.02 -11.41
CA MET A 189 -6.76 9.48 -10.10
C MET A 189 -8.26 9.75 -10.12
N ILE A 190 -8.77 10.40 -11.17
CA ILE A 190 -10.21 10.66 -11.34
C ILE A 190 -10.96 9.33 -11.43
N VAL A 191 -10.46 8.37 -12.23
CA VAL A 191 -11.06 7.03 -12.34
C VAL A 191 -11.04 6.31 -11.00
N ASN A 192 -9.94 6.36 -10.25
CA ASN A 192 -9.85 5.74 -8.93
C ASN A 192 -10.92 6.29 -7.96
N VAL A 193 -11.09 7.61 -7.91
CA VAL A 193 -12.13 8.23 -7.09
C VAL A 193 -13.52 7.85 -7.61
N ALA A 194 -13.79 8.02 -8.91
CA ALA A 194 -15.09 7.72 -9.51
C ALA A 194 -15.52 6.26 -9.32
N MET A 195 -14.60 5.31 -9.50
CA MET A 195 -14.88 3.88 -9.26
C MET A 195 -15.18 3.61 -7.80
N THR A 196 -14.49 4.29 -6.87
CA THR A 196 -14.79 4.14 -5.44
C THR A 196 -16.19 4.65 -5.10
N PHE A 197 -16.63 5.76 -5.71
CA PHE A 197 -18.01 6.23 -5.61
C PHE A 197 -19.00 5.24 -6.21
N PHE A 198 -18.70 4.69 -7.38
CA PHE A 198 -19.55 3.68 -8.00
C PHE A 198 -19.72 2.42 -7.14
N TYR A 199 -18.63 1.90 -6.56
CA TYR A 199 -18.70 0.74 -5.66
C TYR A 199 -19.43 1.03 -4.35
N TYR A 200 -19.30 2.25 -3.82
CA TYR A 200 -19.95 2.64 -2.57
C TYR A 200 -21.49 2.72 -2.68
N TYR A 201 -22.02 3.24 -3.79
CA TYR A 201 -23.49 3.37 -3.95
C TYR A 201 -24.17 2.11 -4.46
N ARG A 202 -23.41 1.07 -4.84
CA ARG A 202 -23.94 -0.15 -5.45
C ARG A 202 -23.80 -1.38 -4.55
N GLY A 203 -23.00 -1.29 -3.48
CA GLY A 203 -22.86 -2.31 -2.43
C GLY A 203 -23.64 -1.94 -1.18
#